data_AF-A0A420MDV4-F1
#
_entry.id   AF-A0A420MDV4-F1
#
_cell.length_a   1.000
_cell.length_b   1.000
_cell.length_c   1.000
_cell.angle_alpha   90.00
_cell.angle_beta   90.00
_cell.angle_gamma   90.00
#
_symmetry.space_group_name_H-M   'P 1'
#
loop_
_entity.id
_entity.type
_entity.pdbx_description
1 polymer ?
#
loop_
_entity_poly.entity_id
_entity_poly.type
_entity_poly.pdbx_seq_one_letter_code
_entity_poly.pdbx_strand_id
1 'polypeptide(L)'
;MTVSCPATSILELLTHPNPSVSHQIPKSKTNSRSPHYYWPRQIKRWEELENVNILKDVFGGVLLKEACRRGRTLDPYPRLHSQADCVIRNEDDTRDLINKWNKSIVTAALDPIQDLFHPVIWSKGDPPLGKEAFLSPPQEHGKQRHQPVRKQSSKTTHTRLQSLSRLQPDSGSIASSPISSKAGDTTISTRQERFPKEYKISTKWKSERIFKGGLLDDSGGFVRGKTSDNSAWPIRQAYTYCIQHMCRYGCILTAEEAFIFRIMPREDKSSESSSNHGYSIFHLLTRLANNSQNINLLRNELINNGLMEYVSIPWENYSQGQRRSLDVWTVNLALWFMHILAGNNFEVEWSYVDLTAETLVASQPVDADDQPKAISSSTAHSDDDGQHGRGQDDNGSVTSNESEVTEILNSSLSKRKRDSDDDSDFEDIHHSFTKRQFV
;
A
#
# COMPACT_ATOMS: atom_id res chain seq x y z
N MET A 1 34.08 11.64 7.28
CA MET A 1 32.96 10.73 6.94
C MET A 1 33.06 9.53 7.85
N THR A 2 32.22 9.44 8.87
CA THR A 2 32.17 8.26 9.76
C THR A 2 31.41 7.15 9.05
N VAL A 3 32.10 6.09 8.66
CA VAL A 3 31.45 4.86 8.19
C VAL A 3 30.64 4.32 9.36
N SER A 4 29.32 4.32 9.23
CA SER A 4 28.44 3.72 10.24
C SER A 4 28.80 2.25 10.37
N CYS A 5 29.05 1.78 11.59
CA CYS A 5 29.29 0.36 11.83
C CYS A 5 28.06 -0.44 11.39
N PRO A 6 28.23 -1.63 10.77
CA PRO A 6 27.11 -2.49 10.43
C PRO A 6 26.28 -2.82 11.68
N ALA A 7 24.96 -2.89 11.51
CA ALA A 7 24.07 -3.31 12.58
C ALA A 7 24.39 -4.75 13.00
N THR A 8 24.32 -5.04 14.30
CA THR A 8 24.64 -6.37 14.85
C THR A 8 23.42 -7.28 15.00
N SER A 9 22.21 -6.73 14.85
CA SER A 9 20.93 -7.45 14.82
C SER A 9 19.91 -6.72 13.94
N ILE A 10 18.83 -7.43 13.55
CA ILE A 10 17.72 -6.86 12.77
C ILE A 10 17.05 -5.73 13.57
N LEU A 11 16.86 -5.90 14.88
CA LEU A 11 16.26 -4.87 15.71
C LEU A 11 17.11 -3.60 15.72
N GLU A 12 18.44 -3.70 15.82
CA GLU A 12 19.35 -2.56 15.74
C GLU A 12 19.25 -1.86 14.38
N LEU A 13 19.21 -2.63 13.30
CA LEU A 13 19.05 -2.12 11.94
C LEU A 13 17.75 -1.33 11.76
N LEU A 14 16.63 -1.86 12.26
CA LEU A 14 15.30 -1.27 12.13
C LEU A 14 15.04 -0.10 13.08
N THR A 15 15.79 0.02 14.18
CA THR A 15 15.60 1.09 15.18
C THR A 15 16.55 2.27 14.99
N HIS A 16 17.40 2.23 13.96
CA HIS A 16 18.26 3.34 13.59
C HIS A 16 17.45 4.59 13.23
N PRO A 17 17.87 5.79 13.65
CA PRO A 17 17.15 7.03 13.35
C PRO A 17 17.04 7.27 11.85
N ASN A 18 15.87 7.73 11.42
CA ASN A 18 15.69 8.22 10.06
C ASN A 18 16.49 9.52 9.84
N PRO A 19 16.86 9.82 8.58
CA PRO A 19 17.57 11.06 8.26
C PRO A 19 16.69 12.28 8.55
N SER A 20 17.33 13.39 8.92
CA SER A 20 16.67 14.70 8.97
C SER A 20 16.34 15.17 7.56
N VAL A 21 15.13 15.70 7.38
CA VAL A 21 14.59 16.07 6.07
C VAL A 21 14.26 17.57 6.03
N SER A 22 14.62 18.22 4.93
CA SER A 22 14.20 19.60 4.63
C SER A 22 13.01 19.58 3.69
N HIS A 23 11.94 20.30 4.05
CA HIS A 23 10.72 20.39 3.25
C HIS A 23 10.64 21.72 2.53
N GLN A 24 10.40 21.68 1.22
CA GLN A 24 10.10 22.87 0.43
C GLN A 24 8.59 22.99 0.20
N ILE A 25 8.14 24.21 -0.09
CA ILE A 25 6.74 24.47 -0.39
C ILE A 25 6.41 23.80 -1.73
N PRO A 26 5.45 22.86 -1.76
CA PRO A 26 5.11 22.16 -2.98
C PRO A 26 4.42 23.10 -3.96
N LYS A 27 4.70 22.94 -5.26
CA LYS A 27 4.08 23.74 -6.33
C LYS A 27 2.55 23.61 -6.36
N SER A 28 2.06 22.39 -6.11
CA SER A 28 0.63 22.11 -5.95
C SER A 28 0.32 21.93 -4.48
N LYS A 29 -0.82 22.49 -4.02
CA LYS A 29 -1.33 22.31 -2.66
C LYS A 29 -2.40 21.23 -2.55
N THR A 30 -2.87 20.71 -3.68
CA THR A 30 -3.98 19.75 -3.72
C THR A 30 -3.48 18.31 -3.79
N ASN A 31 -4.18 17.42 -3.09
CA ASN A 31 -3.99 15.97 -3.22
C ASN A 31 -4.74 15.46 -4.46
N SER A 32 -4.35 14.28 -4.96
CA SER A 32 -5.08 13.58 -6.02
C SER A 32 -6.53 13.34 -5.60
N ARG A 33 -7.48 13.65 -6.50
CA ARG A 33 -8.92 13.52 -6.23
C ARG A 33 -9.54 12.64 -7.29
N SER A 34 -10.38 11.70 -6.86
CA SER A 34 -11.19 10.89 -7.77
C SER A 34 -12.56 10.65 -7.15
N PRO A 35 -13.67 10.94 -7.85
CA PRO A 35 -15.00 10.62 -7.34
C PRO A 35 -15.22 9.10 -7.17
N HIS A 36 -14.31 8.27 -7.68
CA HIS A 36 -14.35 6.82 -7.57
C HIS A 36 -13.65 6.26 -6.32
N TYR A 37 -12.98 7.11 -5.52
CA TYR A 37 -12.39 6.65 -4.28
C TYR A 37 -13.48 6.46 -3.20
N TYR A 38 -13.53 5.26 -2.63
CA TYR A 38 -14.34 4.92 -1.46
C TYR A 38 -13.78 5.58 -0.20
N TRP A 39 -14.53 5.53 0.88
CA TRP A 39 -14.10 5.99 2.20
C TRP A 39 -14.67 5.09 3.28
N PRO A 40 -13.92 4.86 4.38
CA PRO A 40 -14.47 4.13 5.51
C PRO A 40 -15.59 4.93 6.16
N ARG A 41 -16.59 4.24 6.71
CA ARG A 41 -17.65 4.87 7.51
C ARG A 41 -17.15 5.28 8.89
N GLN A 42 -16.11 4.63 9.38
CA GLN A 42 -15.53 4.92 10.68
C GLN A 42 -14.02 4.74 10.64
N ILE A 43 -13.29 5.67 11.25
CA ILE A 43 -11.85 5.62 11.45
C ILE A 43 -11.54 5.67 12.94
N LYS A 44 -10.80 4.70 13.45
CA LYS A 44 -10.43 4.59 14.87
C LYS A 44 -8.96 4.24 15.06
N ARG A 45 -8.45 4.46 16.26
CA ARG A 45 -7.09 4.03 16.61
C ARG A 45 -7.04 2.50 16.67
N TRP A 46 -5.93 1.95 16.20
CA TRP A 46 -5.61 0.54 16.31
C TRP A 46 -4.85 0.32 17.62
N GLU A 47 -5.60 0.21 18.72
CA GLU A 47 -5.07 0.20 20.09
C GLU A 47 -4.04 -0.91 20.32
N GLU A 48 -4.26 -2.11 19.76
CA GLU A 48 -3.31 -3.23 19.86
C GLU A 48 -1.94 -2.89 19.27
N LEU A 49 -1.91 -2.21 18.12
CA LEU A 49 -0.67 -1.88 17.41
C LEU A 49 0.02 -0.65 18.00
N GLU A 50 -0.69 0.23 18.72
CA GLU A 50 -0.05 1.39 19.38
C GLU A 50 1.03 0.94 20.38
N ASN A 51 0.86 -0.21 21.03
CA ASN A 51 1.80 -0.75 21.99
C ASN A 51 2.86 -1.64 21.32
N VAL A 52 4.09 -1.13 21.20
CA VAL A 52 5.24 -1.86 20.63
C VAL A 52 5.56 -3.19 21.36
N ASN A 53 5.11 -3.34 22.61
CA ASN A 53 5.28 -4.59 23.35
C ASN A 53 4.57 -5.78 22.71
N ILE A 54 3.64 -5.56 21.77
CA ILE A 54 3.01 -6.64 21.00
C ILE A 54 4.05 -7.57 20.34
N LEU A 55 5.23 -7.07 19.99
CA LEU A 55 6.33 -7.87 19.44
C LEU A 55 6.84 -8.97 20.39
N LYS A 56 6.65 -8.81 21.71
CA LYS A 56 7.02 -9.82 22.72
C LYS A 56 6.12 -11.05 22.69
N ASP A 57 4.88 -10.86 22.26
CA ASP A 57 3.82 -11.86 22.42
C ASP A 57 3.39 -12.45 21.06
N VAL A 58 3.38 -11.63 20.00
CA VAL A 58 3.02 -12.07 18.64
C VAL A 58 3.88 -13.25 18.18
N PHE A 59 3.25 -14.24 17.54
CA PHE A 59 3.89 -15.49 17.13
C PHE A 59 4.64 -16.20 18.29
N GLY A 60 4.10 -16.12 19.51
CA GLY A 60 4.72 -16.70 20.72
C GLY A 60 6.07 -16.07 21.08
N GLY A 61 6.30 -14.81 20.66
CA GLY A 61 7.55 -14.07 20.90
C GLY A 61 8.74 -14.54 20.06
N VAL A 62 8.55 -15.46 19.11
CA VAL A 62 9.62 -15.93 18.21
C VAL A 62 10.13 -14.78 17.34
N LEU A 63 9.25 -13.87 16.93
CA LEU A 63 9.62 -12.74 16.09
C LEU A 63 10.65 -11.81 16.74
N LEU A 64 10.42 -11.41 17.99
CA LEU A 64 11.36 -10.56 18.71
C LEU A 64 12.68 -11.28 19.00
N LYS A 65 12.65 -12.59 19.29
CA LYS A 65 13.86 -13.41 19.45
C LYS A 65 14.73 -13.38 18.20
N GLU A 66 14.11 -13.55 17.02
CA GLU A 66 14.83 -13.48 15.75
C GLU A 66 15.32 -12.07 15.43
N ALA A 67 14.53 -11.04 15.74
CA ALA A 67 14.95 -9.64 15.58
C ALA A 67 16.19 -9.30 16.43
N CYS A 68 16.30 -9.89 17.62
CA CYS A 68 17.41 -9.67 18.56
C CYS A 68 18.63 -10.55 18.29
N ARG A 69 18.51 -11.56 17.41
CA ARG A 69 19.59 -12.51 17.12
C ARG A 69 20.81 -11.79 16.55
N ARG A 70 21.97 -12.07 17.15
CA ARG A 70 23.27 -11.50 16.77
C ARG A 70 24.04 -12.41 15.81
N GLY A 71 25.08 -11.85 15.20
CA GLY A 71 25.99 -12.60 14.33
C GLY A 71 25.43 -12.84 12.92
N ARG A 72 24.36 -12.13 12.55
CA ARG A 72 23.85 -12.09 11.18
C ARG A 72 24.69 -11.12 10.37
N THR A 73 24.98 -11.48 9.13
CA THR A 73 25.50 -10.55 8.14
C THR A 73 24.34 -9.73 7.62
N LEU A 74 24.31 -8.45 7.95
CA LEU A 74 23.31 -7.50 7.49
C LEU A 74 23.98 -6.44 6.62
N ASP A 75 23.24 -5.97 5.62
CA ASP A 75 23.72 -4.90 4.75
C ASP A 75 23.96 -3.61 5.55
N PRO A 76 24.97 -2.80 5.16
CA PRO A 76 25.20 -1.51 5.79
C PRO A 76 24.05 -0.54 5.49
N TYR A 77 23.90 0.48 6.34
CA TYR A 77 22.93 1.54 6.11
C TYR A 77 23.14 2.22 4.74
N PRO A 78 22.06 2.52 4.00
CA PRO A 78 22.15 3.23 2.73
C PRO A 78 22.86 4.57 2.88
N ARG A 79 23.70 4.94 1.91
CA ARG A 79 24.37 6.24 1.92
C ARG A 79 23.44 7.32 1.37
N LEU A 80 23.22 8.36 2.16
CA LEU A 80 22.43 9.53 1.79
C LEU A 80 23.30 10.76 1.61
N HIS A 81 22.97 11.57 0.60
CA HIS A 81 23.47 12.91 0.36
C HIS A 81 22.44 13.91 0.84
N SER A 82 22.73 14.63 1.93
CA SER A 82 21.77 15.55 2.58
C SER A 82 21.14 16.57 1.63
N GLN A 83 21.88 17.08 0.65
CA GLN A 83 21.39 18.07 -0.31
C GLN A 83 20.59 17.49 -1.47
N ALA A 84 20.77 16.20 -1.79
CA ALA A 84 20.15 15.56 -2.94
C ALA A 84 18.99 14.64 -2.55
N ASP A 85 19.17 13.85 -1.48
CA ASP A 85 18.21 12.83 -1.05
C ASP A 85 17.28 13.32 0.07
N CYS A 86 17.71 14.30 0.88
CA CYS A 86 16.97 14.74 2.08
C CYS A 86 16.26 16.08 1.90
N VAL A 87 15.95 16.46 0.65
CA VAL A 87 15.22 17.68 0.32
C VAL A 87 13.94 17.30 -0.45
N ILE A 88 12.79 17.52 0.18
CA ILE A 88 11.49 17.09 -0.37
C ILE A 88 10.77 18.28 -1.00
N ARG A 89 10.57 18.21 -2.33
CA ARG A 89 9.90 19.24 -3.13
C ARG A 89 8.58 18.73 -3.70
N ASN A 90 8.49 17.42 -3.97
CA ASN A 90 7.32 16.76 -4.54
C ASN A 90 7.15 15.33 -3.99
N GLU A 91 6.13 14.60 -4.48
CA GLU A 91 5.87 13.22 -4.07
C GLU A 91 6.93 12.24 -4.58
N ASP A 92 7.58 12.55 -5.70
CA ASP A 92 8.67 11.74 -6.25
C ASP A 92 9.89 11.76 -5.31
N ASP A 93 10.28 12.94 -4.79
CA ASP A 93 11.37 13.06 -3.80
C ASP A 93 11.05 12.27 -2.52
N THR A 94 9.79 12.30 -2.05
CA THR A 94 9.36 11.50 -0.90
C THR A 94 9.52 10.01 -1.17
N ARG A 95 9.04 9.55 -2.34
CA ARG A 95 9.16 8.16 -2.76
C ARG A 95 10.64 7.73 -2.87
N ASP A 96 11.48 8.57 -3.46
CA ASP A 96 12.89 8.26 -3.69
C ASP A 96 13.64 8.16 -2.35
N LEU A 97 13.40 9.08 -1.41
CA LEU A 97 13.95 8.99 -0.05
C LEU A 97 13.51 7.71 0.66
N ILE A 98 12.21 7.42 0.68
CA ILE A 98 11.67 6.23 1.37
C ILE A 98 12.19 4.94 0.73
N ASN A 99 12.31 4.90 -0.59
CA ASN A 99 12.86 3.74 -1.30
C ASN A 99 14.35 3.56 -1.01
N LYS A 100 15.12 4.65 -1.00
CA LYS A 100 16.56 4.60 -0.75
C LYS A 100 16.89 4.26 0.70
N TRP A 101 16.08 4.73 1.64
CA TRP A 101 16.30 4.56 3.07
C TRP A 101 15.47 3.41 3.65
N ASN A 102 14.17 3.61 3.82
CA ASN A 102 13.31 2.68 4.54
C ASN A 102 13.17 1.34 3.82
N LYS A 103 12.90 1.34 2.51
CA LYS A 103 12.74 0.10 1.75
C LYS A 103 14.02 -0.73 1.79
N SER A 104 15.19 -0.13 1.54
CA SER A 104 16.47 -0.86 1.62
C SER A 104 16.71 -1.49 2.99
N ILE A 105 16.48 -0.74 4.07
CA ILE A 105 16.64 -1.24 5.45
C ILE A 105 15.64 -2.35 5.75
N VAL A 106 14.36 -2.16 5.41
CA VAL A 106 13.29 -3.14 5.65
C VAL A 106 13.53 -4.42 4.86
N THR A 107 13.87 -4.33 3.57
CA THR A 107 14.16 -5.51 2.74
C THR A 107 15.36 -6.29 3.29
N ALA A 108 16.46 -5.61 3.62
CA ALA A 108 17.64 -6.25 4.23
C ALA A 108 17.31 -6.94 5.58
N ALA A 109 16.31 -6.45 6.32
CA ALA A 109 15.83 -7.05 7.55
C ALA A 109 14.83 -8.21 7.35
N LEU A 110 14.16 -8.28 6.20
CA LEU A 110 13.24 -9.37 5.85
C LEU A 110 13.98 -10.59 5.30
N ASP A 111 15.05 -10.37 4.54
CA ASP A 111 15.82 -11.44 3.89
C ASP A 111 16.24 -12.59 4.84
N PRO A 112 16.77 -12.33 6.04
CA PRO A 112 17.27 -13.40 6.91
C PRO A 112 16.17 -14.21 7.62
N ILE A 113 14.90 -13.84 7.42
CA ILE A 113 13.73 -14.42 8.09
C ILE A 113 12.67 -14.90 7.10
N GLN A 114 12.94 -14.86 5.78
CA GLN A 114 11.97 -15.17 4.74
C GLN A 114 11.38 -16.58 4.87
N ASP A 115 12.22 -17.56 5.18
CA ASP A 115 11.80 -18.97 5.28
C ASP A 115 10.93 -19.24 6.52
N LEU A 116 11.10 -18.46 7.58
CA LEU A 116 10.42 -18.69 8.85
C LEU A 116 9.10 -17.92 8.97
N PHE A 117 9.05 -16.71 8.41
CA PHE A 117 7.92 -15.79 8.59
C PHE A 117 7.17 -15.48 7.29
N HIS A 118 7.66 -15.94 6.14
CA HIS A 118 7.06 -15.75 4.82
C HIS A 118 6.55 -14.32 4.56
N PRO A 119 7.37 -13.28 4.83
CA PRO A 119 6.93 -11.90 4.65
C PRO A 119 6.63 -11.60 3.19
N VAL A 120 5.77 -10.63 2.95
CA VAL A 120 5.68 -10.02 1.62
C VAL A 120 6.89 -9.16 1.34
N ILE A 121 7.35 -9.15 0.09
CA ILE A 121 8.48 -8.37 -0.37
C ILE A 121 8.00 -7.05 -0.93
N TRP A 122 8.65 -5.97 -0.53
CA TRP A 122 8.32 -4.62 -0.98
C TRP A 122 8.61 -4.45 -2.49
N SER A 123 7.55 -4.38 -3.29
CA SER A 123 7.59 -4.29 -4.74
C SER A 123 7.01 -2.96 -5.24
N LYS A 124 7.04 -2.77 -6.56
CA LYS A 124 6.19 -1.75 -7.19
C LYS A 124 4.72 -2.15 -6.99
N GLY A 125 3.84 -1.17 -6.87
CA GLY A 125 2.40 -1.40 -6.86
C GLY A 125 1.94 -1.85 -8.24
N ASP A 126 1.28 -3.00 -8.30
CA ASP A 126 0.72 -3.53 -9.54
C ASP A 126 -0.77 -3.16 -9.66
N PRO A 127 -1.28 -2.91 -10.87
CA PRO A 127 -2.72 -2.70 -11.06
C PRO A 127 -3.50 -3.98 -10.72
N PRO A 128 -4.77 -3.86 -10.30
CA PRO A 128 -5.60 -5.03 -10.01
C PRO A 128 -5.74 -5.96 -11.22
N LEU A 129 -5.67 -7.27 -10.98
CA LEU A 129 -5.79 -8.31 -12.01
C LEU A 129 -7.26 -8.41 -12.49
N GLY A 130 -7.67 -7.55 -13.42
CA GLY A 130 -8.97 -7.67 -14.09
C GLY A 130 -9.56 -6.37 -14.60
N LYS A 131 -10.44 -6.49 -15.62
CA LYS A 131 -11.33 -5.40 -16.06
C LYS A 131 -12.59 -5.34 -15.20
N GLU A 132 -12.47 -5.53 -13.88
CA GLU A 132 -13.64 -5.47 -13.02
C GLU A 132 -14.19 -4.03 -13.00
N ALA A 133 -15.45 -3.90 -13.39
CA ALA A 133 -16.19 -2.66 -13.34
C ALA A 133 -16.84 -2.59 -11.96
N PHE A 134 -16.32 -1.73 -11.09
CA PHE A 134 -16.80 -1.63 -9.71
C PHE A 134 -17.96 -0.65 -9.56
N LEU A 135 -18.79 -0.85 -8.53
CA LEU A 135 -19.89 0.05 -8.17
C LEU A 135 -19.32 1.41 -7.78
N SER A 136 -19.97 2.49 -8.21
CA SER A 136 -19.55 3.83 -7.78
C SER A 136 -19.71 3.99 -6.27
N PRO A 137 -18.84 4.76 -5.59
CA PRO A 137 -18.99 5.02 -4.16
C PRO A 137 -20.41 5.51 -3.82
N PRO A 138 -20.96 5.16 -2.64
CA PRO A 138 -22.29 5.60 -2.23
C PRO A 138 -22.37 7.13 -2.28
N GLN A 139 -23.26 7.68 -3.09
CA GLN A 139 -23.43 9.13 -3.15
C GLN A 139 -24.05 9.62 -1.85
N GLU A 140 -23.38 10.53 -1.15
CA GLU A 140 -24.07 11.33 -0.14
C GLU A 140 -25.14 12.17 -0.85
N HIS A 141 -26.40 12.07 -0.40
CA HIS A 141 -27.47 12.96 -0.86
C HIS A 141 -27.21 14.39 -0.38
N GLY A 142 -26.25 15.06 -1.02
CA GLY A 142 -26.06 16.50 -0.97
C GLY A 142 -27.21 17.17 -1.70
N LYS A 143 -27.77 18.22 -1.08
CA LYS A 143 -28.92 19.00 -1.56
C LYS A 143 -28.90 19.13 -3.09
N GLN A 144 -29.96 18.67 -3.76
CA GLN A 144 -30.23 19.04 -5.15
C GLN A 144 -30.23 20.57 -5.22
N ARG A 145 -29.14 21.16 -5.72
CA ARG A 145 -29.20 22.53 -6.21
C ARG A 145 -30.13 22.46 -7.42
N HIS A 146 -31.31 23.07 -7.29
CA HIS A 146 -32.19 23.35 -8.42
C HIS A 146 -31.42 24.25 -9.40
N GLN A 147 -30.68 23.63 -10.32
CA GLN A 147 -30.23 24.33 -11.51
C GLN A 147 -31.45 24.55 -12.41
N PRO A 148 -31.53 25.69 -13.11
CA PRO A 148 -32.61 25.93 -14.06
C PRO A 148 -32.63 24.81 -15.10
N VAL A 149 -33.85 24.35 -15.42
CA VAL A 149 -34.12 23.23 -16.34
C VAL A 149 -33.52 23.55 -17.71
N ARG A 150 -32.30 23.08 -17.95
CA ARG A 150 -31.70 23.10 -19.28
C ARG A 150 -32.29 21.92 -20.04
N LYS A 151 -32.98 22.20 -21.16
CA LYS A 151 -33.59 21.19 -22.04
C LYS A 151 -32.56 20.08 -22.32
N GLN A 152 -32.81 18.89 -21.74
CA GLN A 152 -31.98 17.72 -21.97
C GLN A 152 -32.19 17.24 -23.40
N SER A 153 -31.13 17.25 -24.19
CA SER A 153 -31.05 16.48 -25.42
C SER A 153 -31.08 14.99 -25.04
N SER A 154 -32.05 14.25 -25.56
CA SER A 154 -32.17 12.80 -25.47
C SER A 154 -31.05 12.11 -26.28
N LYS A 155 -29.82 12.16 -25.76
CA LYS A 155 -28.79 11.19 -26.13
C LYS A 155 -28.55 10.32 -24.92
N THR A 156 -29.03 9.08 -25.01
CA THR A 156 -28.67 7.95 -24.15
C THR A 156 -27.15 7.89 -24.07
N THR A 157 -26.61 8.55 -23.05
CA THR A 157 -25.19 8.51 -22.76
C THR A 157 -25.03 7.23 -21.98
N HIS A 158 -24.62 6.15 -22.65
CA HIS A 158 -24.13 4.97 -21.96
C HIS A 158 -23.09 5.45 -20.95
N THR A 159 -23.38 5.31 -19.65
CA THR A 159 -22.44 5.58 -18.57
C THR A 159 -21.25 4.68 -18.81
N ARG A 160 -20.23 5.22 -19.45
CA ARG A 160 -19.03 4.48 -19.83
C ARG A 160 -18.38 4.08 -18.52
N LEU A 161 -18.58 2.82 -18.09
CA LEU A 161 -17.88 2.19 -16.98
C LEU A 161 -16.38 2.36 -17.26
N GLN A 162 -15.76 3.41 -16.72
CA GLN A 162 -14.32 3.55 -16.81
C GLN A 162 -13.73 2.54 -15.86
N SER A 163 -12.99 1.60 -16.42
CA SER A 163 -12.31 0.56 -15.67
C SER A 163 -11.41 1.22 -14.61
N LEU A 164 -11.59 0.84 -13.34
CA LEU A 164 -10.70 1.25 -12.25
C LEU A 164 -9.30 0.65 -12.38
N SER A 165 -9.00 -0.12 -13.44
CA SER A 165 -7.65 -0.60 -13.79
C SER A 165 -6.60 0.50 -13.94
N ARG A 166 -7.00 1.77 -13.96
CA ARG A 166 -6.08 2.93 -13.94
C ARG A 166 -5.71 3.42 -12.54
N LEU A 167 -6.43 2.97 -11.51
CA LEU A 167 -6.14 3.32 -10.12
C LEU A 167 -5.21 2.23 -9.58
N GLN A 168 -3.98 2.60 -9.28
CA GLN A 168 -2.97 1.70 -8.72
C GLN A 168 -2.26 2.42 -7.56
N PRO A 169 -1.83 1.68 -6.53
CA PRO A 169 -1.04 2.26 -5.46
C PRO A 169 0.34 2.71 -5.97
N ASP A 170 0.94 3.70 -5.31
CA ASP A 170 2.28 4.16 -5.66
C ASP A 170 3.34 3.06 -5.45
N SER A 171 3.15 2.18 -4.46
CA SER A 171 3.98 1.02 -4.17
C SER A 171 3.16 -0.12 -3.56
N GLY A 172 3.73 -1.32 -3.60
CA GLY A 172 3.06 -2.54 -3.16
C GLY A 172 3.92 -3.47 -2.33
N SER A 173 3.37 -4.63 -2.01
CA SER A 173 4.14 -5.82 -1.68
C SER A 173 3.47 -7.08 -2.24
N ILE A 174 4.31 -8.04 -2.62
CA ILE A 174 3.88 -9.33 -3.17
C ILE A 174 4.53 -10.47 -2.39
N ALA A 175 4.04 -11.70 -2.54
CA ALA A 175 4.66 -12.85 -1.89
C ALA A 175 6.05 -13.16 -2.46
N SER A 176 7.00 -13.57 -1.60
CA SER A 176 8.31 -14.07 -2.04
C SER A 176 8.20 -15.41 -2.77
N SER A 177 7.26 -16.26 -2.33
CA SER A 177 7.00 -17.59 -2.85
C SER A 177 5.50 -17.84 -3.00
N PRO A 178 5.05 -18.70 -3.93
CA PRO A 178 3.65 -19.08 -4.02
C PRO A 178 3.25 -19.83 -2.75
N ILE A 179 2.19 -19.36 -2.09
CA ILE A 179 1.61 -20.01 -0.91
C ILE A 179 0.25 -20.57 -1.32
N SER A 180 -0.03 -21.81 -0.92
CA SER A 180 -1.36 -22.43 -1.09
C SER A 180 -2.39 -21.67 -0.25
N SER A 181 -3.48 -21.20 -0.87
CA SER A 181 -4.55 -20.52 -0.12
C SER A 181 -5.26 -21.50 0.82
N LYS A 182 -5.75 -21.00 1.96
CA LYS A 182 -6.58 -21.80 2.89
C LYS A 182 -7.92 -22.25 2.28
N ALA A 183 -8.26 -21.78 1.08
CA ALA A 183 -9.55 -21.97 0.43
C ALA A 183 -9.42 -22.69 -0.93
N GLY A 184 -8.96 -23.94 -0.92
CA GLY A 184 -9.11 -24.89 -2.04
C GLY A 184 -8.33 -24.56 -3.31
N ASP A 185 -7.27 -25.34 -3.56
CA ASP A 185 -6.62 -25.65 -4.84
C ASP A 185 -6.43 -24.52 -5.88
N THR A 186 -6.40 -23.27 -5.42
CA THR A 186 -6.10 -22.11 -6.24
C THR A 186 -4.74 -21.59 -5.79
N THR A 187 -3.73 -21.79 -6.63
CA THR A 187 -2.40 -21.23 -6.42
C THR A 187 -2.51 -19.70 -6.41
N ILE A 188 -2.27 -19.08 -5.25
CA ILE A 188 -2.25 -17.62 -5.17
C ILE A 188 -1.08 -17.15 -6.04
N SER A 189 -1.37 -16.29 -7.02
CA SER A 189 -0.33 -15.71 -7.86
C SER A 189 0.70 -14.98 -7.01
N THR A 190 1.97 -15.24 -7.25
CA THR A 190 3.10 -14.51 -6.64
C THR A 190 3.10 -13.02 -6.97
N ARG A 191 2.26 -12.56 -7.91
CA ARG A 191 2.10 -11.15 -8.29
C ARG A 191 0.87 -10.47 -7.67
N GLN A 192 0.15 -11.14 -6.78
CA GLN A 192 -0.96 -10.50 -6.10
C GLN A 192 -0.43 -9.45 -5.11
N GLU A 193 -0.92 -8.22 -5.24
CA GLU A 193 -0.72 -7.15 -4.26
C GLU A 193 -1.32 -7.54 -2.91
N ARG A 194 -0.56 -7.32 -1.83
CA ARG A 194 -0.91 -7.71 -0.46
C ARG A 194 -0.75 -6.60 0.56
N PHE A 195 0.01 -5.54 0.24
CA PHE A 195 0.23 -4.42 1.15
C PHE A 195 0.45 -3.12 0.36
N PRO A 196 -0.64 -2.51 -0.15
CA PRO A 196 -0.59 -1.27 -0.92
C PRO A 196 -0.09 -0.10 -0.06
N LYS A 197 0.68 0.79 -0.70
CA LYS A 197 1.31 1.94 -0.07
C LYS A 197 1.17 3.18 -0.93
N GLU A 198 0.89 4.30 -0.28
CA GLU A 198 0.82 5.61 -0.90
C GLU A 198 1.93 6.52 -0.40
N TYR A 199 2.55 7.31 -1.28
CA TYR A 199 3.49 8.35 -0.87
C TYR A 199 2.80 9.70 -0.91
N LYS A 200 3.01 10.51 0.14
CA LYS A 200 2.51 11.89 0.19
C LYS A 200 3.57 12.81 0.77
N ILE A 201 3.51 14.09 0.38
CA ILE A 201 4.37 15.12 0.96
C ILE A 201 3.77 15.53 2.31
N SER A 202 4.57 15.54 3.37
CA SER A 202 4.12 15.89 4.73
C SER A 202 3.51 17.30 4.81
N THR A 203 3.97 18.25 3.99
CA THR A 203 3.40 19.60 3.93
C THR A 203 2.01 19.62 3.29
N LYS A 204 1.68 18.66 2.41
CA LYS A 204 0.35 18.48 1.80
C LYS A 204 -0.60 17.66 2.66
N TRP A 205 -0.10 16.62 3.31
CA TRP A 205 -0.92 15.71 4.08
C TRP A 205 -0.19 15.22 5.33
N LYS A 206 -0.91 15.27 6.45
CA LYS A 206 -0.55 14.62 7.71
C LYS A 206 -1.82 14.07 8.36
N SER A 207 -1.68 12.97 9.08
CA SER A 207 -2.73 12.32 9.85
C SER A 207 -3.37 13.27 10.85
N GLU A 208 -2.58 14.13 11.50
CA GLU A 208 -3.05 15.14 12.46
C GLU A 208 -4.15 16.05 11.88
N ARG A 209 -4.09 16.37 10.58
CA ARG A 209 -5.11 17.20 9.92
C ARG A 209 -6.47 16.50 9.82
N ILE A 210 -6.51 15.17 9.85
CA ILE A 210 -7.75 14.40 9.93
C ILE A 210 -8.30 14.44 11.36
N PHE A 211 -7.47 14.09 12.34
CA PHE A 211 -7.94 13.79 13.70
C PHE A 211 -8.07 15.02 14.59
N LYS A 212 -7.28 16.07 14.35
CA LYS A 212 -7.39 17.35 15.06
C LYS A 212 -8.04 18.46 14.23
N GLY A 213 -8.23 18.23 12.92
CA GLY A 213 -8.79 19.23 12.00
C GLY A 213 -10.33 19.28 11.94
N GLY A 214 -11.03 18.54 12.81
CA GLY A 214 -12.50 18.50 12.82
C GLY A 214 -13.12 17.84 11.59
N LEU A 215 -12.39 16.90 10.95
CA LEU A 215 -12.91 16.13 9.82
C LEU A 215 -13.78 14.96 10.28
N LEU A 216 -13.49 14.42 11.47
CA LEU A 216 -14.20 13.31 12.08
C LEU A 216 -15.01 13.78 13.30
N ASP A 217 -16.12 13.12 13.56
CA ASP A 217 -16.87 13.22 14.81
C ASP A 217 -16.26 12.34 15.91
N ASP A 218 -16.82 12.41 17.13
CA ASP A 218 -16.33 11.65 18.29
C ASP A 218 -16.42 10.12 18.10
N SER A 219 -17.25 9.66 17.17
CA SER A 219 -17.35 8.24 16.83
C SER A 219 -16.29 7.81 15.80
N GLY A 220 -15.53 8.74 15.23
CA GLY A 220 -14.59 8.51 14.13
C GLY A 220 -15.26 8.50 12.76
N GLY A 221 -16.53 8.88 12.66
CA GLY A 221 -17.25 9.05 11.39
C GLY A 221 -16.90 10.39 10.75
N PHE A 222 -16.91 10.47 9.41
CA PHE A 222 -16.74 11.75 8.74
C PHE A 222 -17.90 12.70 9.06
N VAL A 223 -17.57 13.91 9.52
CA VAL A 223 -18.57 14.98 9.66
C VAL A 223 -19.19 15.26 8.30
N ARG A 224 -20.51 15.49 8.27
CA ARG A 224 -21.28 15.69 7.03
C ARG A 224 -20.60 16.70 6.09
N GLY A 225 -20.35 16.29 4.85
CA GLY A 225 -19.71 17.12 3.81
C GLY A 225 -18.17 17.19 3.88
N LYS A 226 -17.53 16.69 4.95
CA LYS A 226 -16.05 16.69 5.10
C LYS A 226 -15.37 15.55 4.34
N THR A 227 -16.11 14.60 3.79
CA THR A 227 -15.57 13.55 2.90
C THR A 227 -14.92 14.11 1.62
N SER A 228 -15.25 15.35 1.25
CA SER A 228 -14.67 16.07 0.11
C SER A 228 -13.45 16.94 0.45
N ASP A 229 -13.10 17.06 1.74
CA ASP A 229 -11.97 17.86 2.21
C ASP A 229 -10.65 17.41 1.58
N ASN A 230 -9.73 18.36 1.33
CA ASN A 230 -8.44 18.04 0.71
C ASN A 230 -7.64 17.00 1.51
N SER A 231 -7.76 17.01 2.83
CA SER A 231 -7.05 16.13 3.73
C SER A 231 -7.64 14.71 3.75
N ALA A 232 -8.92 14.54 3.40
CA ALA A 232 -9.58 13.24 3.35
C ALA A 232 -9.10 12.38 2.18
N TRP A 233 -8.66 12.99 1.06
CA TRP A 233 -8.39 12.27 -0.18
C TRP A 233 -7.32 11.17 -0.08
N PRO A 234 -6.18 11.35 0.60
CA PRO A 234 -5.20 10.27 0.74
C PRO A 234 -5.75 9.05 1.51
N ILE A 235 -6.58 9.26 2.55
CA ILE A 235 -7.27 8.17 3.25
C ILE A 235 -8.20 7.43 2.29
N ARG A 236 -9.00 8.17 1.51
CA ARG A 236 -9.93 7.60 0.53
C ARG A 236 -9.21 6.77 -0.53
N GLN A 237 -8.11 7.31 -1.03
CA GLN A 237 -7.28 6.66 -2.04
C GLN A 237 -6.68 5.36 -1.50
N ALA A 238 -5.98 5.41 -0.36
CA ALA A 238 -5.37 4.23 0.24
C ALA A 238 -6.40 3.15 0.63
N TYR A 239 -7.54 3.57 1.19
CA TYR A 239 -8.66 2.68 1.50
C TYR A 239 -9.21 1.96 0.25
N THR A 240 -9.32 2.70 -0.86
CA THR A 240 -9.79 2.14 -2.13
C THR A 240 -8.86 1.05 -2.64
N TYR A 241 -7.54 1.24 -2.52
CA TYR A 241 -6.57 0.22 -2.96
C TYR A 241 -6.68 -1.06 -2.14
N CYS A 242 -6.86 -0.95 -0.82
CA CYS A 242 -7.11 -2.12 0.03
C CYS A 242 -8.39 -2.87 -0.40
N ILE A 243 -9.49 -2.18 -0.73
CA ILE A 243 -10.72 -2.82 -1.24
C ILE A 243 -10.50 -3.47 -2.60
N GLN A 244 -9.80 -2.79 -3.51
CA GLN A 244 -9.56 -3.28 -4.87
C GLN A 244 -8.75 -4.59 -4.87
N HIS A 245 -7.73 -4.65 -4.02
CA HIS A 245 -6.85 -5.82 -3.89
C HIS A 245 -7.30 -6.80 -2.81
N MET A 246 -8.41 -6.52 -2.12
CA MET A 246 -8.88 -7.27 -0.94
C MET A 246 -7.77 -7.47 0.10
N CYS A 247 -6.99 -6.42 0.34
CA CYS A 247 -5.93 -6.39 1.36
C CYS A 247 -6.46 -5.82 2.68
N ARG A 248 -6.22 -6.55 3.78
CA ARG A 248 -6.44 -6.16 5.16
C ARG A 248 -5.65 -4.91 5.53
N TYR A 249 -4.40 -4.80 5.08
CA TYR A 249 -3.47 -3.76 5.51
C TYR A 249 -3.17 -2.76 4.40
N GLY A 250 -2.83 -1.53 4.79
CA GLY A 250 -2.29 -0.50 3.90
C GLY A 250 -1.54 0.57 4.68
N CYS A 251 -0.82 1.44 3.97
CA CYS A 251 -0.20 2.60 4.60
C CYS A 251 -0.09 3.82 3.70
N ILE A 252 0.02 4.99 4.33
CA ILE A 252 0.41 6.25 3.70
C ILE A 252 1.74 6.66 4.34
N LEU A 253 2.75 6.85 3.50
CA LEU A 253 4.10 7.18 3.92
C LEU A 253 4.44 8.61 3.52
N THR A 254 4.93 9.35 4.51
CA THR A 254 5.49 10.68 4.33
C THR A 254 6.88 10.73 4.94
N ALA A 255 7.64 11.79 4.65
CA ALA A 255 8.92 12.05 5.31
C ALA A 255 8.76 12.63 6.74
N GLU A 256 7.58 12.49 7.36
CA GLU A 256 7.31 12.91 8.75
C GLU A 256 6.52 11.89 9.57
N GLU A 257 5.84 10.94 8.93
CA GLU A 257 5.15 9.84 9.60
C GLU A 257 4.86 8.67 8.65
N ALA A 258 4.70 7.49 9.23
CA ALA A 258 4.05 6.35 8.59
C ALA A 258 2.66 6.16 9.20
N PHE A 259 1.62 6.41 8.40
CA PHE A 259 0.23 6.14 8.77
C PHE A 259 -0.13 4.72 8.30
N ILE A 260 -0.18 3.77 9.25
CA ILE A 260 -0.43 2.36 9.00
C ILE A 260 -1.86 2.04 9.42
N PHE A 261 -2.57 1.25 8.62
CA PHE A 261 -3.94 0.90 8.95
C PHE A 261 -4.31 -0.52 8.55
N ARG A 262 -5.36 -1.05 9.20
CA ARG A 262 -6.11 -2.23 8.77
C ARG A 262 -7.56 -1.89 8.49
N ILE A 263 -8.21 -2.66 7.61
CA ILE A 263 -9.61 -2.47 7.22
C ILE A 263 -10.43 -3.72 7.48
N MET A 264 -11.70 -3.54 7.84
CA MET A 264 -12.70 -4.62 7.98
C MET A 264 -14.11 -4.02 7.89
N PRO A 265 -15.16 -4.82 7.71
CA PRO A 265 -16.53 -4.38 7.97
C PRO A 265 -16.72 -3.88 9.41
N ARG A 266 -17.65 -2.95 9.63
CA ARG A 266 -18.06 -2.57 10.99
C ARG A 266 -19.01 -3.61 11.55
N GLU A 267 -18.92 -3.84 12.85
CA GLU A 267 -19.94 -4.61 13.57
C GLU A 267 -21.21 -3.76 13.71
N ASP A 268 -22.32 -4.24 13.16
CA ASP A 268 -23.62 -3.59 13.27
C ASP A 268 -24.19 -3.73 14.69
N LYS A 269 -24.08 -2.66 15.48
CA LYS A 269 -24.72 -2.55 16.81
C LYS A 269 -26.26 -2.52 16.76
N SER A 270 -26.86 -2.42 15.57
CA SER A 270 -28.33 -2.32 15.40
C SER A 270 -29.09 -3.64 15.63
N SER A 271 -28.40 -4.76 15.87
CA SER A 271 -29.04 -6.07 16.08
C SER A 271 -29.50 -6.31 17.53
N GLU A 272 -29.13 -5.46 18.49
CA GLU A 272 -29.55 -5.65 19.89
C GLU A 272 -30.93 -5.03 20.20
N SER A 273 -31.45 -4.16 19.33
CA SER A 273 -32.68 -3.39 19.62
C SER A 273 -33.94 -3.92 18.95
N SER A 274 -33.89 -5.03 18.22
CA SER A 274 -35.07 -5.55 17.49
C SER A 274 -35.14 -7.08 17.47
N SER A 275 -35.95 -7.60 18.40
CA SER A 275 -36.70 -8.87 18.35
C SER A 275 -35.95 -10.22 18.23
N ASN A 276 -35.98 -10.99 19.32
CA ASN A 276 -36.43 -12.39 19.48
C ASN A 276 -36.18 -13.49 18.42
N HIS A 277 -35.30 -13.32 17.43
CA HIS A 277 -34.75 -14.43 16.62
C HIS A 277 -33.24 -14.23 16.46
N GLY A 278 -32.52 -14.59 17.51
CA GLY A 278 -31.07 -14.43 17.63
C GLY A 278 -30.30 -15.34 16.70
N TYR A 279 -30.11 -14.89 15.46
CA TYR A 279 -28.93 -15.20 14.68
C TYR A 279 -28.34 -13.86 14.24
N SER A 280 -27.15 -13.52 14.73
CA SER A 280 -26.40 -12.40 14.19
C SER A 280 -26.29 -12.59 12.68
N ILE A 281 -26.66 -11.58 11.87
CA ILE A 281 -26.49 -11.59 10.42
C ILE A 281 -25.07 -12.03 10.05
N PHE A 282 -24.08 -11.64 10.87
CA PHE A 282 -22.69 -12.09 10.82
C PHE A 282 -22.56 -13.63 10.77
N HIS A 283 -23.24 -14.33 11.68
CA HIS A 283 -23.17 -15.78 11.81
C HIS A 283 -23.99 -16.52 10.73
N LEU A 284 -25.02 -15.86 10.19
CA LEU A 284 -25.85 -16.37 9.11
C LEU A 284 -25.13 -16.24 7.75
N LEU A 285 -24.49 -15.10 7.47
CA LEU A 285 -23.71 -14.86 6.24
C LEU A 285 -22.46 -15.74 6.17
N THR A 286 -21.79 -15.94 7.30
CA THR A 286 -20.60 -16.82 7.39
C THR A 286 -20.93 -18.29 7.08
N ARG A 287 -22.17 -18.74 7.35
CA ARG A 287 -22.59 -20.15 7.17
C ARG A 287 -23.17 -20.48 5.79
N LEU A 288 -23.54 -19.51 4.97
CA LEU A 288 -24.40 -19.75 3.79
C LEU A 288 -23.76 -19.47 2.41
N ALA A 289 -22.53 -18.96 2.33
CA ALA A 289 -21.98 -18.51 1.06
C ALA A 289 -20.93 -19.45 0.47
N ASN A 290 -21.09 -19.83 -0.80
CA ASN A 290 -20.00 -20.30 -1.66
C ASN A 290 -18.87 -19.24 -1.68
N ASN A 291 -17.60 -19.65 -1.68
CA ASN A 291 -16.43 -18.77 -1.49
C ASN A 291 -16.45 -17.49 -2.35
N SER A 292 -16.88 -17.55 -3.62
CA SER A 292 -16.94 -16.39 -4.51
C SER A 292 -18.07 -15.39 -4.19
N GLN A 293 -19.20 -15.88 -3.68
CA GLN A 293 -20.30 -15.02 -3.21
C GLN A 293 -19.91 -14.32 -1.91
N ASN A 294 -19.14 -14.98 -1.04
CA ASN A 294 -18.64 -14.41 0.21
C ASN A 294 -17.71 -13.21 -0.06
N ILE A 295 -16.75 -13.32 -0.98
CA ILE A 295 -15.81 -12.24 -1.32
C ILE A 295 -16.54 -10.98 -1.84
N ASN A 296 -17.54 -11.16 -2.72
CA ASN A 296 -18.31 -10.02 -3.23
C ASN A 296 -19.18 -9.36 -2.16
N LEU A 297 -19.77 -10.14 -1.26
CA LEU A 297 -20.51 -9.60 -0.11
C LEU A 297 -19.59 -8.82 0.84
N LEU A 298 -18.45 -9.40 1.19
CA LEU A 298 -17.46 -8.75 2.04
C LEU A 298 -16.97 -7.43 1.43
N ARG A 299 -16.65 -7.44 0.13
CA ARG A 299 -16.27 -6.23 -0.60
C ARG A 299 -17.36 -5.16 -0.56
N ASN A 300 -18.61 -5.54 -0.81
CA ASN A 300 -19.73 -4.60 -0.75
C ASN A 300 -19.90 -4.02 0.66
N GLU A 301 -19.69 -4.82 1.70
CA GLU A 301 -19.77 -4.35 3.08
C GLU A 301 -18.65 -3.37 3.41
N LEU A 302 -17.41 -3.59 2.94
CA LEU A 302 -16.33 -2.61 3.07
C LEU A 302 -16.70 -1.28 2.39
N ILE A 303 -17.24 -1.33 1.18
CA ILE A 303 -17.65 -0.13 0.42
C ILE A 303 -18.74 0.66 1.17
N ASN A 304 -19.70 -0.03 1.78
CA ASN A 304 -20.89 0.60 2.34
C ASN A 304 -20.76 0.94 3.83
N ASN A 305 -20.06 0.11 4.60
CA ASN A 305 -20.01 0.10 6.06
C ASN A 305 -18.61 -0.25 6.62
N GLY A 306 -17.55 0.12 5.92
CA GLY A 306 -16.20 -0.22 6.34
C GLY A 306 -15.68 0.54 7.57
N LEU A 307 -14.83 -0.14 8.34
CA LEU A 307 -13.98 0.36 9.42
C LEU A 307 -12.53 0.47 8.93
N MET A 308 -11.85 1.53 9.34
CA MET A 308 -10.39 1.65 9.26
C MET A 308 -9.84 1.85 10.68
N GLU A 309 -8.93 0.98 11.08
CA GLU A 309 -8.18 1.14 12.32
C GLU A 309 -6.75 1.53 11.98
N TYR A 310 -6.20 2.56 12.63
CA TYR A 310 -4.91 3.13 12.27
C TYR A 310 -3.97 3.34 13.46
N VAL A 311 -2.67 3.38 13.15
CA VAL A 311 -1.63 3.97 13.99
C VAL A 311 -0.83 4.95 13.14
N SER A 312 -0.42 6.08 13.73
CA SER A 312 0.56 6.96 13.09
C SER A 312 1.88 6.92 13.82
N ILE A 313 2.95 6.56 13.10
CA ILE A 313 4.31 6.43 13.63
C ILE A 313 5.14 7.63 13.17
N PRO A 314 5.53 8.55 14.08
CA PRO A 314 6.38 9.69 13.74
C PRO A 314 7.72 9.27 13.12
N TRP A 315 8.16 10.03 12.13
CA TRP A 315 9.44 9.81 11.44
C TRP A 315 10.65 9.94 12.36
N GLU A 316 10.55 10.84 13.34
CA GLU A 316 11.57 11.12 14.33
C GLU A 316 11.65 10.08 15.45
N ASN A 317 10.76 9.08 15.50
CA ASN A 317 10.87 8.03 16.50
C ASN A 317 12.09 7.15 16.25
N TYR A 318 12.95 7.05 17.25
CA TYR A 318 14.07 6.11 17.32
C TYR A 318 14.32 5.70 18.76
N SER A 319 14.97 4.54 18.97
CA SER A 319 15.30 4.09 20.32
C SER A 319 16.56 4.80 20.82
N GLN A 320 16.41 5.65 21.84
CA GLN A 320 17.53 6.33 22.51
C GLN A 320 18.20 5.38 23.52
N GLY A 321 19.05 4.48 23.03
CA GLY A 321 20.19 4.01 23.82
C GLY A 321 19.89 3.24 25.12
N GLN A 322 19.30 2.06 25.00
CA GLN A 322 19.84 0.84 25.60
C GLN A 322 19.67 -0.27 24.57
N ARG A 323 20.69 -1.10 24.34
CA ARG A 323 20.74 -2.17 23.30
C ARG A 323 19.58 -3.20 23.33
N ARG A 324 18.56 -3.03 24.20
CA ARG A 324 17.48 -3.97 24.49
C ARG A 324 16.11 -3.35 24.82
N SER A 325 15.97 -2.04 25.00
CA SER A 325 14.67 -1.46 25.34
C SER A 325 13.89 -1.11 24.08
N LEU A 326 12.96 -1.99 23.73
CA LEU A 326 11.92 -1.71 22.74
C LEU A 326 10.82 -0.89 23.43
N ASP A 327 10.89 0.42 23.28
CA ASP A 327 10.03 1.41 23.94
C ASP A 327 9.09 2.12 22.96
N VAL A 328 9.53 2.31 21.72
CA VAL A 328 8.75 2.99 20.67
C VAL A 328 8.80 2.26 19.34
N TRP A 329 7.74 2.43 18.54
CA TRP A 329 7.77 2.09 17.12
C TRP A 329 8.61 3.10 16.35
N THR A 330 9.58 2.61 15.60
CA THR A 330 10.21 3.36 14.50
C THR A 330 9.47 3.05 13.20
N VAL A 331 9.58 3.93 12.20
CA VAL A 331 8.96 3.70 10.87
C VAL A 331 9.45 2.39 10.24
N ASN A 332 10.75 2.11 10.29
CA ASN A 332 11.32 0.88 9.72
C ASN A 332 10.83 -0.37 10.46
N LEU A 333 10.81 -0.35 11.79
CA LEU A 333 10.36 -1.49 12.59
C LEU A 333 8.87 -1.79 12.35
N ALA A 334 8.03 -0.76 12.31
CA ALA A 334 6.61 -0.91 12.02
C ALA A 334 6.39 -1.46 10.60
N LEU A 335 7.09 -0.92 9.60
CA LEU A 335 6.98 -1.41 8.22
C LEU A 335 7.44 -2.87 8.11
N TRP A 336 8.56 -3.25 8.72
CA TRP A 336 9.03 -4.64 8.75
C TRP A 336 7.99 -5.57 9.37
N PHE A 337 7.40 -5.19 10.51
CA PHE A 337 6.34 -5.96 11.15
C PHE A 337 5.11 -6.12 10.24
N MET A 338 4.67 -5.05 9.57
CA MET A 338 3.53 -5.10 8.65
C MET A 338 3.78 -6.00 7.43
N HIS A 339 5.01 -6.05 6.91
CA HIS A 339 5.34 -6.97 5.81
C HIS A 339 5.26 -8.44 6.25
N ILE A 340 5.54 -8.74 7.52
CA ILE A 340 5.37 -10.09 8.07
C ILE A 340 3.88 -10.41 8.26
N LEU A 341 3.11 -9.49 8.86
CA LEU A 341 1.67 -9.68 9.03
C LEU A 341 0.95 -9.88 7.68
N ALA A 342 1.28 -9.06 6.68
CA ALA A 342 0.73 -9.21 5.32
C ALA A 342 1.28 -10.46 4.59
N GLY A 343 2.47 -10.94 4.94
CA GLY A 343 2.97 -12.25 4.48
C GLY A 343 2.08 -13.38 4.94
N ASN A 344 1.73 -13.33 6.22
CA ASN A 344 1.01 -14.37 6.92
C ASN A 344 -0.49 -14.38 6.61
N ASN A 345 -1.16 -13.23 6.73
CA ASN A 345 -2.58 -13.10 6.44
C ASN A 345 -2.91 -11.68 5.93
N PHE A 346 -2.91 -11.51 4.62
CA PHE A 346 -3.22 -10.23 3.98
C PHE A 346 -4.71 -10.07 3.63
N GLU A 347 -5.51 -11.12 3.63
CA GLU A 347 -6.87 -11.07 3.10
C GLU A 347 -7.78 -10.31 4.08
N VAL A 348 -8.72 -9.54 3.52
CA VAL A 348 -9.76 -8.94 4.36
C VAL A 348 -10.67 -10.04 4.89
N GLU A 349 -11.04 -9.94 6.16
CA GLU A 349 -12.02 -10.82 6.81
C GLU A 349 -13.11 -9.99 7.48
N TRP A 350 -14.18 -10.67 7.89
CA TRP A 350 -15.32 -10.06 8.59
C TRP A 350 -14.95 -9.53 9.98
N SER A 351 -14.02 -10.21 10.64
CA SER A 351 -13.39 -9.79 11.89
C SER A 351 -11.99 -10.38 11.96
N TYR A 352 -11.16 -9.85 12.85
CA TYR A 352 -9.82 -10.37 13.08
C TYR A 352 -9.66 -10.81 14.52
N VAL A 353 -8.82 -11.82 14.72
CA VAL A 353 -8.30 -12.14 16.05
C VAL A 353 -7.33 -11.05 16.52
N ASP A 354 -7.13 -10.98 17.83
CA ASP A 354 -6.09 -10.15 18.43
C ASP A 354 -4.71 -10.50 17.85
N LEU A 355 -3.84 -9.51 17.71
CA LEU A 355 -2.48 -9.69 17.20
C LEU A 355 -1.67 -10.72 18.00
N THR A 356 -1.92 -10.86 19.32
CA THR A 356 -1.25 -11.86 20.16
C THR A 356 -1.66 -13.30 19.83
N ALA A 357 -2.85 -13.47 19.23
CA ALA A 357 -3.39 -14.77 18.81
C ALA A 357 -3.06 -15.10 17.34
N GLU A 358 -2.39 -14.21 16.61
CA GLU A 358 -1.91 -14.48 15.25
C GLU A 358 -0.91 -15.64 15.26
N THR A 359 -1.11 -16.57 14.33
CA THR A 359 -0.29 -17.79 14.18
C THR A 359 0.34 -17.82 12.80
N LEU A 360 1.59 -18.29 12.72
CA LEU A 360 2.28 -18.44 11.43
C LEU A 360 1.55 -19.50 10.60
N VAL A 361 1.25 -19.16 9.35
CA VAL A 361 0.71 -20.09 8.36
C VAL A 361 1.77 -21.15 8.10
N ALA A 362 1.42 -22.41 8.34
CA ALA A 362 2.31 -23.52 8.07
C ALA A 362 2.63 -23.57 6.56
N SER A 363 3.92 -23.59 6.22
CA SER A 363 4.38 -23.88 4.88
C SER A 363 3.91 -25.28 4.49
N GLN A 364 2.95 -25.38 3.57
CA GLN A 364 2.69 -26.64 2.88
C GLN A 364 3.87 -26.89 1.93
N PRO A 365 4.60 -28.01 2.04
CA PRO A 365 5.58 -28.38 1.03
C PRO A 365 4.84 -28.51 -0.30
N VAL A 366 5.28 -27.79 -1.32
CA VAL A 366 4.92 -28.13 -2.69
C VAL A 366 5.70 -29.41 -2.99
N ASP A 367 5.00 -30.54 -3.11
CA ASP A 367 5.64 -31.79 -3.49
C ASP A 367 6.38 -31.58 -4.82
N ALA A 368 7.70 -31.68 -4.75
CA ALA A 368 8.57 -31.68 -5.91
C ALA A 368 8.49 -33.07 -6.58
N ASP A 369 7.35 -33.41 -7.17
CA ASP A 369 7.19 -34.66 -7.91
C ASP A 369 6.49 -34.48 -9.27
N ASP A 370 6.90 -33.46 -10.00
CA ASP A 370 6.72 -33.41 -11.46
C ASP A 370 8.11 -33.38 -12.14
N GLN A 371 8.85 -34.48 -11.98
CA GLN A 371 9.85 -34.83 -12.98
C GLN A 371 9.13 -35.29 -14.26
N PRO A 372 9.50 -34.77 -15.46
CA PRO A 372 8.96 -35.30 -16.70
C PRO A 372 9.43 -36.74 -16.87
N LYS A 373 8.49 -37.69 -16.78
CA LYS A 373 8.72 -39.10 -17.11
C LYS A 373 9.30 -39.19 -18.51
N ALA A 374 10.57 -39.61 -18.58
CA ALA A 374 11.18 -40.11 -19.80
C ALA A 374 10.31 -41.24 -20.37
N ILE A 375 9.82 -41.04 -21.59
CA ILE A 375 9.15 -42.07 -22.38
C ILE A 375 10.24 -43.06 -22.81
N SER A 376 10.43 -44.10 -22.01
CA SER A 376 11.17 -45.30 -22.42
C SER A 376 10.17 -46.31 -22.94
N SER A 377 9.93 -46.29 -24.26
CA SER A 377 9.26 -47.38 -24.97
C SER A 377 10.31 -48.30 -25.59
N SER A 378 10.55 -49.46 -24.97
CA SER A 378 11.02 -50.66 -25.67
C SER A 378 9.77 -51.38 -26.21
N THR A 379 9.69 -51.79 -27.46
CA THR A 379 10.04 -53.15 -27.93
C THR A 379 10.15 -53.17 -29.47
N ALA A 380 10.93 -54.12 -29.96
CA ALA A 380 11.72 -54.19 -31.19
C ALA A 380 11.03 -54.70 -32.47
N HIS A 381 11.88 -54.83 -33.51
CA HIS A 381 11.75 -55.39 -34.87
C HIS A 381 11.33 -54.38 -35.94
N SER A 382 11.97 -54.25 -37.11
CA SER A 382 12.96 -55.09 -37.81
C SER A 382 13.54 -54.32 -39.01
N ASP A 383 14.76 -54.71 -39.38
CA ASP A 383 15.40 -54.72 -40.71
C ASP A 383 15.65 -53.42 -41.51
N ASP A 384 16.94 -53.24 -41.82
CA ASP A 384 17.52 -53.23 -43.17
C ASP A 384 18.28 -51.97 -43.64
N ASP A 385 19.49 -52.27 -44.11
CA ASP A 385 20.38 -51.57 -45.04
C ASP A 385 20.76 -50.08 -44.91
N GLY A 386 22.05 -49.87 -44.63
CA GLY A 386 22.97 -49.49 -45.71
C GLY A 386 23.28 -48.00 -45.96
N GLN A 387 24.58 -47.70 -45.90
CA GLN A 387 25.34 -46.72 -46.69
C GLN A 387 25.60 -45.27 -46.16
N HIS A 388 26.88 -45.07 -45.82
CA HIS A 388 27.86 -44.11 -46.38
C HIS A 388 27.53 -42.60 -46.61
N GLY A 389 28.50 -41.77 -46.20
CA GLY A 389 28.83 -40.45 -46.78
C GLY A 389 28.85 -39.32 -45.74
N ARG A 390 29.97 -38.90 -45.11
CA ARG A 390 31.18 -38.20 -45.61
C ARG A 390 30.91 -36.84 -46.28
N GLY A 391 31.61 -35.79 -45.82
CA GLY A 391 31.67 -34.44 -46.42
C GLY A 391 31.08 -33.37 -45.50
N GLN A 392 31.80 -32.71 -44.58
CA GLN A 392 32.99 -31.84 -44.70
C GLN A 392 32.74 -30.52 -45.48
N ASP A 393 33.14 -29.44 -44.80
CA ASP A 393 33.73 -28.18 -45.31
C ASP A 393 32.87 -26.89 -45.36
N ASP A 394 33.30 -25.95 -44.49
CA ASP A 394 33.76 -24.59 -44.80
C ASP A 394 32.96 -23.69 -45.74
N ASN A 395 32.58 -22.50 -45.29
CA ASN A 395 33.47 -21.33 -45.25
C ASN A 395 32.67 -20.04 -44.96
N GLY A 396 33.31 -19.08 -44.29
CA GLY A 396 32.73 -17.77 -43.99
C GLY A 396 32.74 -16.79 -45.17
N SER A 397 32.01 -15.68 -45.00
CA SER A 397 32.30 -14.43 -45.70
C SER A 397 31.68 -13.25 -44.96
N VAL A 398 32.55 -12.28 -44.67
CA VAL A 398 32.27 -10.90 -44.23
C VAL A 398 31.72 -10.11 -45.43
N THR A 399 30.79 -9.17 -45.21
CA THR A 399 30.85 -7.80 -45.80
C THR A 399 29.89 -6.86 -45.07
N SER A 400 30.40 -5.64 -44.91
CA SER A 400 29.86 -4.40 -44.37
C SER A 400 28.75 -3.79 -45.23
N ASN A 401 27.93 -2.90 -44.65
CA ASN A 401 27.61 -1.58 -45.23
C ASN A 401 27.00 -0.62 -44.18
N GLU A 402 27.60 0.56 -44.10
CA GLU A 402 27.14 1.78 -43.42
C GLU A 402 26.14 2.55 -44.29
N SER A 403 25.21 3.32 -43.71
CA SER A 403 24.99 4.76 -44.04
C SER A 403 23.77 5.40 -43.36
N GLU A 404 24.05 6.61 -42.84
CA GLU A 404 23.27 7.87 -42.75
C GLU A 404 21.77 7.85 -42.36
N VAL A 405 21.35 8.50 -41.26
CA VAL A 405 21.23 9.95 -40.98
C VAL A 405 20.29 10.69 -41.93
N THR A 406 19.10 11.04 -41.44
CA THR A 406 18.41 12.30 -41.77
C THR A 406 17.52 12.75 -40.61
N GLU A 407 17.85 13.91 -40.05
CA GLU A 407 16.96 14.77 -39.26
C GLU A 407 15.94 15.46 -40.18
N ILE A 408 14.68 15.58 -39.74
CA ILE A 408 13.76 16.63 -40.21
C ILE A 408 12.96 17.19 -39.02
N LEU A 409 13.21 18.47 -38.74
CA LEU A 409 12.41 19.39 -37.92
C LEU A 409 11.32 20.08 -38.78
N ASN A 410 10.12 20.25 -38.21
CA ASN A 410 9.21 21.44 -38.29
C ASN A 410 7.82 21.05 -37.71
N SER A 411 7.34 21.60 -36.58
CA SER A 411 6.63 22.90 -36.36
C SER A 411 5.30 23.00 -37.16
N SER A 412 4.10 23.42 -36.69
CA SER A 412 3.65 24.28 -35.58
C SER A 412 2.10 24.26 -35.41
N LEU A 413 1.60 24.70 -34.22
CA LEU A 413 0.29 25.36 -33.89
C LEU A 413 -1.01 24.51 -33.93
N SER A 414 -1.93 24.55 -32.93
CA SER A 414 -2.56 25.74 -32.36
C SER A 414 -3.14 25.60 -30.92
N LYS A 415 -3.05 26.72 -30.20
CA LYS A 415 -3.68 27.15 -28.93
C LYS A 415 -5.13 26.72 -28.68
N ARG A 416 -5.48 26.49 -27.40
CA ARG A 416 -6.65 27.10 -26.74
C ARG A 416 -6.38 27.35 -25.25
N LYS A 417 -6.35 28.65 -24.93
CA LYS A 417 -6.31 29.31 -23.62
C LYS A 417 -7.69 29.19 -22.97
N ARG A 418 -7.77 28.97 -21.66
CA ARG A 418 -8.99 29.25 -20.88
C ARG A 418 -8.58 29.93 -19.59
N ASP A 419 -9.19 31.08 -19.39
CA ASP A 419 -8.79 32.11 -18.45
C ASP A 419 -9.03 31.72 -16.99
N SER A 420 -8.17 32.30 -16.16
CA SER A 420 -8.18 32.41 -14.72
C SER A 420 -9.23 33.43 -14.29
N ASP A 421 -10.10 33.04 -13.36
CA ASP A 421 -10.78 33.98 -12.48
C ASP A 421 -10.06 33.99 -11.13
N ASP A 422 -9.67 35.19 -10.77
CA ASP A 422 -8.90 35.63 -9.62
C ASP A 422 -9.92 36.14 -8.58
N ASP A 423 -10.02 35.48 -7.44
CA ASP A 423 -10.69 36.03 -6.25
C ASP A 423 -9.68 35.95 -5.10
N SER A 424 -8.91 37.02 -5.01
CA SER A 424 -8.22 37.47 -3.82
C SER A 424 -9.24 37.84 -2.74
N ASP A 425 -9.10 37.31 -1.54
CA ASP A 425 -9.22 38.11 -0.31
C ASP A 425 -8.45 37.40 0.81
N PHE A 426 -7.40 38.09 1.24
CA PHE A 426 -6.46 37.74 2.28
C PHE A 426 -6.47 38.91 3.25
N GLU A 427 -6.91 38.70 4.48
CA GLU A 427 -6.70 39.64 5.59
C GLU A 427 -5.75 38.92 6.55
N ASP A 428 -4.46 39.17 6.36
CA ASP A 428 -3.40 38.79 7.30
C ASP A 428 -3.25 39.90 8.35
N ILE A 429 -3.38 39.47 9.59
CA ILE A 429 -3.21 40.27 10.79
C ILE A 429 -1.71 40.51 11.01
N HIS A 430 -1.25 41.76 10.90
CA HIS A 430 0.05 42.17 11.41
C HIS A 430 -0.08 43.06 12.65
N HIS A 431 0.55 42.59 13.73
CA HIS A 431 0.68 43.22 15.03
C HIS A 431 1.52 44.51 15.02
N SER A 432 1.04 45.50 15.79
CA SER A 432 1.76 46.45 16.68
C SER A 432 3.01 47.19 16.19
N PHE A 433 3.02 48.54 16.30
CA PHE A 433 3.83 49.29 17.29
C PHE A 433 3.66 50.83 17.20
N THR A 434 3.49 51.44 18.38
CA THR A 434 3.89 52.81 18.85
C THR A 434 3.30 54.11 18.28
N LYS A 435 2.36 54.66 19.05
CA LYS A 435 2.44 55.92 19.83
C LYS A 435 3.29 57.09 19.24
N ARG A 436 2.63 58.20 18.89
CA ARG A 436 3.04 59.58 19.24
C ARG A 436 1.84 60.54 19.19
N GLN A 437 1.77 61.39 20.21
CA GLN A 437 0.78 62.44 20.47
C GLN A 437 1.11 63.75 19.72
N PHE A 438 0.11 64.65 19.76
CA PHE A 438 0.11 66.11 19.47
C PHE A 438 0.11 66.46 17.98
N VAL A 439 -0.76 67.36 17.48
CA VAL A 439 -1.42 68.55 18.05
C VAL A 439 -2.91 68.55 17.73
#